data_AF-A0A9X0C1E0-F1
#
_entry.id   AF-A0A9X0C1E0-F1
#
_cell.length_a   1.000
_cell.length_b   1.000
_cell.length_c   1.000
_cell.angle_alpha   90.00
_cell.angle_beta   90.00
_cell.angle_gamma   90.00
#
_symmetry.space_group_name_H-M   'P 1'
#
loop_
_entity.id
_entity.type
_entity.pdbx_description
1 polymer ?
#
loop_
_entity_poly.entity_id
_entity_poly.type
_entity_poly.pdbx_seq_one_letter_code
_entity_poly.pdbx_strand_id
1 'polypeptide(L)'
;MFKGNFAEGEQQEATLEEVEGVVSVRSFEALIQWLYLRRIQFDCEDPEDQISSAIELVRLADMYNITGMESQMAQYIKAILVSNPDPRRNDFFIGRHIDTNTFCLTRQHIMWATSLPPGHSVRRILAAASVEGFLRDKNYKFVQETQEYPTFGADLLQEVRSTLCGLKITRRETKLEDPISGTEISINSPSDF
;
A
#
# COMPACT_ATOMS: atom_id res chain seq x y z
N MET A 1 -13.63 -14.45 -24.08
CA MET A 1 -14.78 -13.53 -24.18
C MET A 1 -15.16 -13.30 -25.65
N PHE A 2 -14.46 -12.44 -26.41
CA PHE A 2 -14.82 -12.12 -27.81
C PHE A 2 -14.48 -13.18 -28.89
N LYS A 3 -14.01 -14.37 -28.50
CA LYS A 3 -13.78 -15.50 -29.42
C LYS A 3 -14.69 -16.64 -28.97
N GLY A 4 -15.72 -16.95 -29.75
CA GLY A 4 -16.68 -18.03 -29.47
C GLY A 4 -18.12 -17.68 -29.87
N ASN A 5 -19.05 -18.63 -29.68
CA ASN A 5 -20.48 -18.47 -29.95
C ASN A 5 -21.24 -17.93 -28.72
N PHE A 6 -20.66 -16.97 -28.03
CA PHE A 6 -21.30 -16.29 -26.90
C PHE A 6 -21.87 -14.95 -27.38
N ALA A 7 -22.90 -14.44 -26.69
CA ALA A 7 -23.57 -13.19 -27.05
C ALA A 7 -22.57 -12.02 -27.16
N GLU A 8 -21.55 -12.00 -26.30
CA GLU A 8 -20.49 -10.99 -26.28
C GLU A 8 -19.66 -10.98 -27.56
N GLY A 9 -19.42 -12.17 -28.14
CA GLY A 9 -18.71 -12.32 -29.41
C GLY A 9 -19.57 -11.89 -30.60
N GLU A 10 -20.87 -12.15 -30.57
CA GLU A 10 -21.80 -11.75 -31.64
C GLU A 10 -22.09 -10.25 -31.62
N GLN A 11 -22.27 -9.68 -30.43
CA GLN A 11 -22.61 -8.28 -30.21
C GLN A 11 -21.38 -7.36 -30.21
N GLN A 12 -20.17 -7.93 -30.11
CA GLN A 12 -18.91 -7.18 -29.91
C GLN A 12 -18.99 -6.23 -28.71
N GLU A 13 -19.75 -6.64 -27.69
CA GLU A 13 -20.02 -5.88 -26.48
C GLU A 13 -19.85 -6.80 -25.27
N ALA A 14 -19.38 -6.26 -24.16
CA ALA A 14 -19.34 -6.97 -22.90
C ALA A 14 -19.62 -6.01 -21.75
N THR A 15 -20.53 -6.41 -20.87
CA THR A 15 -20.86 -5.68 -19.66
C THR A 15 -19.98 -6.18 -18.52
N LEU A 16 -19.19 -5.28 -17.94
CA LEU A 16 -18.47 -5.56 -16.71
C LEU A 16 -19.38 -5.21 -15.53
N GLU A 17 -19.67 -6.18 -14.67
CA GLU A 17 -20.42 -5.92 -13.44
C GLU A 17 -19.59 -5.04 -12.50
N GLU A 18 -20.22 -4.01 -11.94
CA GLU A 18 -19.58 -3.17 -10.93
C GLU A 18 -19.30 -3.99 -9.68
N VAL A 19 -18.05 -3.96 -9.24
CA VAL A 19 -17.58 -4.62 -8.02
C VAL A 19 -16.88 -3.58 -7.18
N GLU A 20 -17.37 -3.35 -5.97
CA GLU A 20 -16.91 -2.27 -5.09
C GLU A 20 -15.39 -2.31 -4.86
N GLY A 21 -14.73 -1.21 -5.21
CA GLY A 21 -13.28 -1.06 -5.10
C GLY A 21 -12.48 -1.98 -6.05
N VAL A 22 -13.10 -2.51 -7.11
CA VAL A 22 -12.44 -3.34 -8.13
C VAL A 22 -12.78 -2.82 -9.52
N VAL A 23 -14.05 -2.89 -9.91
CA VAL A 23 -14.53 -2.48 -11.23
C VAL A 23 -15.18 -1.11 -11.11
N SER A 24 -14.49 -0.09 -11.59
CA SER A 24 -14.97 1.28 -11.70
C SER A 24 -14.56 1.85 -13.06
N VAL A 25 -15.21 2.93 -13.50
CA VAL A 25 -14.80 3.64 -14.74
C VAL A 25 -13.32 4.02 -14.64
N ARG A 26 -12.89 4.53 -13.48
CA ARG A 26 -11.50 4.89 -13.17
C ARG A 26 -10.54 3.72 -13.34
N SER A 27 -10.81 2.57 -12.70
CA SER A 27 -9.89 1.43 -12.74
C SER A 27 -9.82 0.83 -14.15
N PHE A 28 -10.94 0.83 -14.88
CA PHE A 28 -10.99 0.39 -16.26
C PHE A 28 -10.24 1.32 -17.21
N GLU A 29 -10.41 2.65 -17.10
CA GLU A 29 -9.65 3.63 -17.88
C GLU A 29 -8.14 3.49 -17.63
N ALA A 30 -7.73 3.34 -16.37
CA ALA A 30 -6.33 3.12 -16.01
C ALA A 30 -5.78 1.80 -16.60
N LEU A 31 -6.61 0.74 -16.63
CA LEU A 31 -6.24 -0.52 -17.27
C LEU A 31 -6.03 -0.35 -18.79
N ILE A 32 -6.92 0.39 -19.47
CA ILE A 32 -6.78 0.69 -20.90
C ILE A 32 -5.50 1.49 -21.16
N GLN A 33 -5.23 2.53 -20.36
CA GLN A 33 -3.97 3.29 -20.47
C GLN A 33 -2.75 2.36 -20.33
N TRP A 34 -2.75 1.45 -19.37
CA TRP A 34 -1.65 0.50 -19.18
C TRP A 34 -1.51 -0.49 -20.35
N LEU A 35 -2.62 -1.04 -20.85
CA LEU A 35 -2.60 -2.02 -21.94
C LEU A 35 -2.03 -1.42 -23.23
N TYR A 36 -2.38 -0.17 -23.55
CA TYR A 36 -1.97 0.48 -24.79
C TYR A 36 -0.67 1.28 -24.69
N LEU A 37 -0.44 1.97 -23.56
CA LEU A 37 0.67 2.92 -23.40
C LEU A 37 1.74 2.44 -22.41
N ARG A 38 1.46 1.38 -21.64
CA ARG A 38 2.29 0.92 -20.51
C ARG A 38 2.57 2.02 -19.47
N ARG A 39 1.67 3.00 -19.40
CA ARG A 39 1.70 4.13 -18.48
C ARG A 39 0.31 4.31 -17.91
N ILE A 40 0.25 4.77 -16.66
CA ILE A 40 -1.00 5.02 -15.94
C ILE A 40 -0.92 6.42 -15.39
N GLN A 41 -1.95 7.22 -15.65
CA GLN A 41 -2.15 8.52 -15.05
C GLN A 41 -3.53 8.53 -14.40
N PHE A 42 -3.56 8.76 -13.09
CA PHE A 42 -4.79 8.93 -12.35
C PHE A 42 -5.16 10.41 -12.30
N ASP A 43 -6.43 10.72 -12.56
CA ASP A 43 -6.97 12.07 -12.48
C ASP A 43 -7.48 12.35 -11.06
N CYS A 44 -6.57 12.30 -10.08
CA CYS A 44 -6.86 12.65 -8.69
C CYS A 44 -5.65 13.33 -8.06
N GLU A 45 -5.91 14.41 -7.32
CA GLU A 45 -4.87 15.18 -6.62
C GLU A 45 -4.65 14.69 -5.19
N ASP A 46 -5.71 14.15 -4.56
CA ASP A 46 -5.65 13.68 -3.18
C ASP A 46 -4.81 12.38 -3.06
N PRO A 47 -3.81 12.34 -2.16
CA PRO A 47 -2.96 11.16 -1.96
C PRO A 47 -3.73 9.88 -1.58
N GLU A 48 -4.79 10.00 -0.78
CA GLU A 48 -5.59 8.83 -0.38
C GLU A 48 -6.35 8.27 -1.59
N ASP A 49 -6.91 9.15 -2.42
CA ASP A 49 -7.59 8.78 -3.67
C ASP A 49 -6.63 8.18 -4.70
N GLN A 50 -5.40 8.68 -4.79
CA GLN A 50 -4.36 8.11 -5.65
C GLN A 50 -4.01 6.68 -5.23
N ILE A 51 -3.88 6.43 -3.92
CA ILE A 51 -3.61 5.09 -3.38
C ILE A 51 -4.83 4.19 -3.63
N SER A 52 -6.04 4.69 -3.40
CA SER A 52 -7.28 3.98 -3.72
C SER A 52 -7.33 3.56 -5.18
N SER A 53 -7.00 4.47 -6.11
CA SER A 53 -6.99 4.22 -7.55
C SER A 53 -6.00 3.12 -7.94
N ALA A 54 -4.81 3.15 -7.36
CA ALA A 54 -3.78 2.16 -7.61
C ALA A 54 -4.18 0.77 -7.10
N ILE A 55 -4.82 0.70 -5.92
CA ILE A 55 -5.30 -0.56 -5.34
C ILE A 55 -6.46 -1.13 -6.17
N GLU A 56 -7.43 -0.30 -6.56
CA GLU A 56 -8.53 -0.71 -7.43
C GLU A 56 -8.03 -1.29 -8.76
N LEU A 57 -7.07 -0.62 -9.40
CA LEU A 57 -6.49 -1.09 -10.65
C LEU A 57 -5.82 -2.46 -10.50
N VAL A 58 -5.02 -2.68 -9.45
CA VAL A 58 -4.38 -4.00 -9.27
C VAL A 58 -5.39 -5.09 -8.90
N ARG A 59 -6.48 -4.75 -8.20
CA ARG A 59 -7.57 -5.70 -7.93
C ARG A 59 -8.31 -6.06 -9.21
N LEU A 60 -8.57 -5.08 -10.09
CA LEU A 60 -9.15 -5.31 -11.41
C LEU A 60 -8.25 -6.22 -12.25
N ALA A 61 -6.96 -5.92 -12.27
CA ALA A 61 -5.97 -6.70 -13.00
C ALA A 61 -5.91 -8.14 -12.48
N ASP A 62 -5.88 -8.34 -11.16
CA ASP A 62 -5.91 -9.66 -10.54
C ASP A 62 -7.17 -10.45 -10.90
N MET A 63 -8.35 -9.81 -10.84
CA MET A 63 -9.64 -10.42 -11.21
C MET A 63 -9.63 -10.99 -12.64
N TYR A 64 -8.94 -10.32 -13.57
CA TYR A 64 -8.79 -10.76 -14.96
C TYR A 64 -7.45 -11.46 -15.26
N ASN A 65 -6.66 -11.81 -14.23
CA ASN A 65 -5.34 -12.44 -14.34
C ASN A 65 -4.35 -11.68 -15.23
N ILE A 66 -4.42 -10.36 -15.21
CA ILE A 66 -3.50 -9.46 -15.89
C ILE A 66 -2.31 -9.19 -14.97
N THR A 67 -1.12 -9.59 -15.39
CA THR A 67 0.12 -9.49 -14.59
C THR A 67 1.09 -8.46 -15.17
N GLY A 68 2.05 -8.01 -14.35
CA GLY A 68 3.15 -7.14 -14.77
C GLY A 68 3.02 -5.67 -14.35
N MET A 69 1.98 -5.29 -13.61
CA MET A 69 1.80 -3.94 -13.06
C MET A 69 2.01 -3.87 -11.53
N GLU A 70 2.15 -5.00 -10.86
CA GLU A 70 2.18 -5.13 -9.40
C GLU A 70 3.33 -4.32 -8.81
N SER A 71 4.53 -4.45 -9.39
CA SER A 71 5.72 -3.70 -8.96
C SER A 71 5.60 -2.21 -9.28
N GLN A 72 5.04 -1.85 -10.43
CA GLN A 72 4.84 -0.45 -10.82
C GLN A 72 3.89 0.26 -9.87
N MET A 73 2.75 -0.37 -9.53
CA MET A 73 1.76 0.18 -8.61
C MET A 73 2.26 0.22 -7.17
N ALA A 74 3.03 -0.78 -6.75
CA ALA A 74 3.69 -0.75 -5.45
C ALA A 74 4.67 0.44 -5.33
N GLN A 75 5.49 0.70 -6.36
CA GLN A 75 6.39 1.86 -6.36
C GLN A 75 5.63 3.18 -6.45
N TYR A 76 4.53 3.24 -7.19
CA TYR A 76 3.66 4.41 -7.24
C TYR A 76 3.10 4.75 -5.84
N ILE A 77 2.53 3.78 -5.14
CA ILE A 77 2.04 3.95 -3.76
C ILE A 77 3.19 4.37 -2.84
N LYS A 78 4.35 3.71 -2.94
CA LYS A 78 5.54 4.06 -2.14
C LYS A 78 5.94 5.53 -2.33
N ALA A 79 5.94 6.03 -3.56
CA ALA A 79 6.29 7.41 -3.87
C ALA A 79 5.29 8.41 -3.25
N ILE A 80 3.99 8.08 -3.24
CA ILE A 80 2.96 8.90 -2.60
C ILE A 80 3.19 8.97 -1.09
N LEU A 81 3.44 7.84 -0.43
CA LEU A 81 3.70 7.78 1.01
C LEU A 81 4.94 8.59 1.40
N VAL A 82 6.03 8.50 0.63
CA VAL A 82 7.25 9.28 0.87
C VAL A 82 7.01 10.79 0.70
N SER A 83 6.17 11.18 -0.26
CA SER A 83 5.93 12.59 -0.60
C SER A 83 4.91 13.26 0.32
N ASN A 84 4.08 12.48 1.03
CA ASN A 84 2.99 12.98 1.86
C ASN A 84 3.11 12.47 3.32
N PRO A 85 4.20 12.81 4.03
CA PRO A 85 4.32 12.47 5.44
C PRO A 85 3.33 13.26 6.30
N ASP A 86 3.05 12.76 7.52
CA ASP A 86 2.18 13.47 8.48
C ASP A 86 2.62 14.95 8.65
N PRO A 87 1.70 15.92 8.54
CA PRO A 87 2.03 17.35 8.59
C PRO A 87 2.62 17.78 9.95
N ARG A 88 2.40 17.00 11.01
CA ARG A 88 2.99 17.22 12.34
C ARG A 88 4.47 16.81 12.44
N ARG A 89 5.07 16.34 11.33
CA ARG A 89 6.49 15.96 11.24
C ARG A 89 7.47 17.05 11.68
N ASN A 90 7.08 18.32 11.66
CA ASN A 90 7.95 19.46 11.93
C ASN A 90 7.86 20.05 13.35
N ASP A 91 7.17 19.40 14.29
CA ASP A 91 7.24 19.82 15.69
C ASP A 91 8.64 19.52 16.25
N PHE A 92 9.47 20.57 16.33
CA PHE A 92 10.86 20.56 16.81
C PHE A 92 11.06 19.82 18.15
N PHE A 93 9.98 19.65 18.93
CA PHE A 93 10.00 19.03 20.25
C PHE A 93 9.56 17.55 20.27
N ILE A 94 8.89 17.04 19.24
CA ILE A 94 8.17 15.76 19.29
C ILE A 94 8.85 14.68 18.41
N GLY A 95 9.80 15.06 17.57
CA GLY A 95 10.50 14.13 16.68
C GLY A 95 9.56 13.59 15.58
N ARG A 96 10.01 12.54 14.88
CA ARG A 96 9.27 11.97 13.74
C ARG A 96 7.94 11.35 14.23
N HIS A 97 6.81 11.77 13.64
CA HIS A 97 5.48 11.27 13.99
C HIS A 97 5.33 9.76 13.68
N ILE A 98 4.60 9.03 14.51
CA ILE A 98 4.42 7.56 14.36
C ILE A 98 3.73 7.18 13.03
N ASP A 99 2.84 8.04 12.53
CA ASP A 99 2.09 7.84 11.29
C ASP A 99 2.81 8.44 10.07
N THR A 100 4.09 8.79 10.15
CA THR A 100 4.81 9.47 9.05
C THR A 100 4.68 8.71 7.74
N ASN A 101 4.75 7.38 7.76
CA ASN A 101 4.65 6.56 6.55
C ASN A 101 3.23 6.11 6.19
N THR A 102 2.27 6.34 7.09
CA THR A 102 0.91 5.83 6.93
C THR A 102 -0.14 6.92 6.97
N PHE A 103 0.25 8.20 7.00
CA PHE A 103 -0.65 9.33 7.10
C PHE A 103 -1.81 9.26 6.09
N CYS A 104 -1.49 9.06 4.81
CA CYS A 104 -2.48 8.92 3.72
C CYS A 104 -3.10 7.52 3.59
N LEU A 105 -2.79 6.60 4.50
CA LEU A 105 -3.39 5.27 4.52
C LEU A 105 -4.63 5.26 5.40
N THR A 106 -5.66 4.59 4.89
CA THR A 106 -6.92 4.33 5.57
C THR A 106 -7.07 2.83 5.84
N ARG A 107 -8.00 2.48 6.74
CA ARG A 107 -8.41 1.09 6.96
C ARG A 107 -8.87 0.41 5.67
N GLN A 108 -9.55 1.16 4.79
CA GLN A 108 -10.06 0.65 3.53
C GLN A 108 -8.93 0.18 2.61
N HIS A 109 -7.81 0.90 2.56
CA HIS A 109 -6.64 0.49 1.78
C HIS A 109 -6.06 -0.84 2.27
N ILE A 110 -5.99 -1.05 3.59
CA ILE A 110 -5.55 -2.31 4.18
C ILE A 110 -6.53 -3.44 3.80
N MET A 111 -7.82 -3.21 4.01
CA MET A 111 -8.86 -4.17 3.69
C MET A 111 -8.82 -4.58 2.21
N TRP A 112 -8.78 -3.62 1.29
CA TRP A 112 -8.72 -3.89 -0.14
C TRP A 112 -7.47 -4.65 -0.55
N ALA A 113 -6.29 -4.30 0.00
CA ALA A 113 -5.06 -5.00 -0.30
C ALA A 113 -5.06 -6.45 0.18
N THR A 114 -5.81 -6.78 1.24
CA THR A 114 -5.89 -8.18 1.73
C THR A 114 -6.58 -9.12 0.74
N SER A 115 -7.37 -8.59 -0.20
CA SER A 115 -7.97 -9.38 -1.29
C SER A 115 -6.98 -9.76 -2.39
N LEU A 116 -5.80 -9.15 -2.43
CA LEU A 116 -4.75 -9.48 -3.41
C LEU A 116 -4.01 -10.77 -3.02
N PRO A 117 -3.43 -11.49 -3.99
CA PRO A 117 -2.70 -12.73 -3.73
C PRO A 117 -1.57 -12.57 -2.70
N PRO A 118 -1.25 -13.63 -1.92
CA PRO A 118 -0.09 -13.63 -1.03
C PRO A 118 1.20 -13.25 -1.74
N GLY A 119 2.00 -12.37 -1.11
CA GLY A 119 3.26 -11.89 -1.68
C GLY A 119 3.10 -10.78 -2.74
N HIS A 120 1.87 -10.32 -3.02
CA HIS A 120 1.66 -9.21 -3.95
C HIS A 120 2.40 -7.94 -3.51
N SER A 121 3.04 -7.24 -4.45
CA SER A 121 3.95 -6.12 -4.14
C SER A 121 3.25 -4.97 -3.41
N VAL A 122 1.99 -4.68 -3.74
CA VAL A 122 1.19 -3.66 -3.05
C VAL A 122 0.96 -4.01 -1.58
N ARG A 123 0.65 -5.28 -1.26
CA ARG A 123 0.48 -5.74 0.13
C ARG A 123 1.75 -5.48 0.94
N ARG A 124 2.91 -5.82 0.36
CA ARG A 124 4.21 -5.60 0.99
C ARG A 124 4.50 -4.13 1.26
N ILE A 125 4.18 -3.22 0.35
CA ILE A 125 4.40 -1.79 0.57
C ILE A 125 3.53 -1.24 1.70
N LEU A 126 2.25 -1.64 1.78
CA LEU A 126 1.38 -1.21 2.88
C LEU A 126 1.83 -1.77 4.24
N ALA A 127 2.26 -3.02 4.25
CA ALA A 127 2.86 -3.66 5.43
C ALA A 127 4.15 -2.95 5.85
N ALA A 128 5.07 -2.72 4.92
CA ALA A 128 6.32 -1.99 5.15
C ALA A 128 6.06 -0.60 5.73
N ALA A 129 5.11 0.14 5.19
CA ALA A 129 4.73 1.47 5.69
C ALA A 129 4.27 1.44 7.15
N SER A 130 3.64 0.35 7.58
CA SER A 130 3.13 0.18 8.94
C SER A 130 4.18 -0.27 9.96
N VAL A 131 5.38 -0.70 9.53
CA VAL A 131 6.43 -1.23 10.41
C VAL A 131 6.87 -0.21 11.46
N GLU A 132 7.13 1.03 11.06
CA GLU A 132 7.61 2.08 11.97
C GLU A 132 6.60 2.33 13.10
N GLY A 133 5.34 2.60 12.75
CA GLY A 133 4.28 2.88 13.72
C GLY A 133 4.05 1.68 14.64
N PHE A 134 3.97 0.47 14.08
CA PHE A 134 3.74 -0.75 14.84
C PHE A 134 4.85 -1.07 15.86
N LEU A 135 6.11 -0.80 15.52
CA LEU A 135 7.23 -1.03 16.44
C LEU A 135 7.34 0.04 17.54
N ARG A 136 6.92 1.28 17.24
CA ARG A 136 7.09 2.43 18.14
C ARG A 136 5.94 2.64 19.12
N ASP A 137 4.72 2.23 18.78
CA ASP A 137 3.54 2.46 19.62
C ASP A 137 2.61 1.24 19.67
N LYS A 138 2.27 0.80 20.88
CA LYS A 138 1.31 -0.28 21.13
C LYS A 138 -0.13 0.10 20.74
N ASN A 139 -0.41 1.40 20.66
CA ASN A 139 -1.70 1.97 20.25
C ASN A 139 -1.67 2.50 18.81
N TYR A 140 -0.71 2.04 17.99
CA TYR A 140 -0.62 2.43 16.59
C TYR A 140 -1.96 2.23 15.85
N LYS A 141 -2.29 3.17 14.95
CA LYS A 141 -3.63 3.30 14.37
C LYS A 141 -4.15 2.05 13.64
N PHE A 142 -3.26 1.18 13.16
CA PHE A 142 -3.64 -0.06 12.47
C PHE A 142 -3.50 -1.34 13.29
N VAL A 143 -3.34 -1.24 14.62
CA VAL A 143 -3.23 -2.43 15.49
C VAL A 143 -4.46 -3.31 15.39
N GLN A 144 -5.66 -2.73 15.28
CA GLN A 144 -6.91 -3.49 15.13
C GLN A 144 -6.93 -4.27 13.81
N GLU A 145 -6.52 -3.63 12.71
CA GLU A 145 -6.49 -4.21 11.37
C GLU A 145 -5.54 -5.41 11.27
N THR A 146 -4.45 -5.43 12.06
CA THR A 146 -3.56 -6.61 12.13
C THR A 146 -4.26 -7.85 12.70
N GLN A 147 -5.29 -7.67 13.51
CA GLN A 147 -6.08 -8.75 14.12
C GLN A 147 -7.29 -9.12 13.25
N GLU A 148 -7.98 -8.11 12.70
CA GLU A 148 -9.14 -8.31 11.84
C GLU A 148 -8.78 -8.91 10.48
N TYR A 149 -7.60 -8.58 9.95
CA TYR A 149 -7.09 -9.09 8.68
C TYR A 149 -5.78 -9.86 8.89
N PRO A 150 -5.83 -11.16 9.26
CA PRO A 150 -4.63 -11.94 9.59
C PRO A 150 -3.60 -12.01 8.47
N THR A 151 -4.03 -11.90 7.20
CA THR A 151 -3.13 -11.85 6.05
C THR A 151 -2.29 -10.57 6.03
N PHE A 152 -2.87 -9.42 6.40
CA PHE A 152 -2.12 -8.18 6.61
C PHE A 152 -1.18 -8.30 7.81
N GLY A 153 -1.63 -8.89 8.92
CA GLY A 153 -0.77 -9.18 10.07
C GLY A 153 0.44 -10.04 9.70
N ALA A 154 0.25 -11.08 8.87
CA ALA A 154 1.34 -11.91 8.38
C ALA A 154 2.33 -11.14 7.49
N ASP A 155 1.83 -10.29 6.58
CA ASP A 155 2.68 -9.44 5.74
C ASP A 155 3.47 -8.44 6.61
N LEU A 156 2.83 -7.83 7.61
CA LEU A 156 3.47 -6.92 8.55
C LEU A 156 4.60 -7.62 9.33
N LEU A 157 4.35 -8.81 9.88
CA LEU A 157 5.38 -9.57 10.59
C LEU A 157 6.54 -9.97 9.67
N GLN A 158 6.27 -10.27 8.40
CA GLN A 158 7.32 -10.51 7.42
C GLN A 158 8.18 -9.27 7.19
N GLU A 159 7.57 -8.10 7.01
CA GLU A 159 8.29 -6.84 6.82
C GLU A 159 9.03 -6.39 8.10
N VAL A 160 8.44 -6.58 9.28
CA VAL A 160 9.12 -6.37 10.57
C VAL A 160 10.38 -7.23 10.65
N ARG A 161 10.30 -8.51 10.32
CA ARG A 161 11.46 -9.41 10.31
C ARG A 161 12.55 -8.90 9.35
N SER A 162 12.19 -8.55 8.12
CA SER A 162 13.14 -8.02 7.12
C SER A 162 13.82 -6.76 7.64
N THR A 163 13.06 -5.88 8.26
CA THR A 163 13.51 -4.59 8.78
C THR A 163 14.44 -4.76 9.99
N LEU A 164 14.13 -5.70 10.90
CA LEU A 164 14.99 -6.04 12.04
C LEU A 164 16.31 -6.70 11.64
N CYS A 165 16.42 -7.30 10.45
CA CYS A 165 17.72 -7.76 9.94
C CYS A 165 18.71 -6.60 9.69
N GLY A 166 18.23 -5.38 9.47
CA GLY A 166 19.03 -4.16 9.31
C GLY A 166 19.31 -3.42 10.62
N LEU A 167 18.94 -3.99 11.78
CA LEU A 167 19.02 -3.33 13.08
C LEU A 167 20.48 -3.01 13.46
N LYS A 168 20.74 -1.75 13.78
CA LYS A 168 22.04 -1.26 14.27
C LYS A 168 21.92 -0.92 15.74
N ILE A 169 22.55 -1.74 16.59
CA ILE A 169 22.60 -1.53 18.04
C ILE A 169 23.92 -0.87 18.40
N THR A 170 23.86 0.31 19.01
CA THR A 170 25.02 0.97 19.61
C THR A 170 24.83 1.08 21.13
N ARG A 171 25.86 1.52 21.86
CA ARG A 171 25.76 1.70 23.32
C ARG A 171 24.70 2.72 23.76
N ARG A 172 24.24 3.60 22.86
CA ARG A 172 23.34 4.72 23.20
C ARG A 172 22.00 4.65 22.47
N GLU A 173 21.95 4.01 21.30
CA GLU A 173 20.80 4.06 20.41
C GLU A 173 20.61 2.74 19.67
N THR A 174 19.35 2.38 19.49
CA THR A 174 18.90 1.30 18.59
C THR A 174 18.29 1.95 17.36
N LYS A 175 18.94 1.78 16.21
CA LYS A 175 18.53 2.35 14.93
C LYS A 175 18.09 1.27 13.95
N LEU A 176 17.14 1.65 13.12
CA LEU A 176 16.54 0.81 12.10
C LEU A 176 16.43 1.61 10.81
N GLU A 177 16.57 0.95 9.67
CA GLU A 177 16.27 1.58 8.39
C GLU A 177 14.76 1.53 8.15
N ASP A 178 14.15 2.68 7.89
CA ASP A 178 12.74 2.78 7.49
C ASP A 178 12.54 2.08 6.14
N PRO A 179 11.68 1.05 6.05
CA PRO A 179 11.51 0.27 4.83
C PRO A 179 10.84 1.07 3.68
N ILE A 180 10.20 2.21 3.99
CA ILE A 180 9.64 3.11 2.99
C ILE A 180 10.67 4.13 2.54
N SER A 181 11.19 4.96 3.44
CA SER A 181 12.08 6.07 3.05
C SER A 181 13.55 5.69 2.92
N GLY A 182 13.99 4.54 3.46
CA GLY A 182 15.40 4.17 3.57
C GLY A 182 16.19 5.01 4.58
N THR A 183 15.50 5.84 5.39
CA THR A 183 16.16 6.70 6.38
C THR A 183 16.32 5.97 7.72
N GLU A 184 17.37 6.30 8.48
CA GLU A 184 17.55 5.70 9.81
C GLU A 184 16.58 6.32 10.83
N ILE A 185 15.84 5.47 11.53
CA ILE A 185 14.92 5.82 12.61
C ILE A 185 15.38 5.22 13.94
N SER A 186 15.24 5.99 15.02
CA SER A 186 15.51 5.52 16.38
C SER A 186 14.27 4.86 16.97
N ILE A 187 14.41 3.64 17.49
CA ILE A 187 13.29 2.89 18.09
C ILE A 187 13.01 3.35 19.53
N ASN A 188 14.04 3.83 20.24
CA ASN A 188 13.91 4.28 21.63
C ASN A 188 13.82 5.81 21.67
N SER A 189 12.71 6.36 22.18
CA SER A 189 12.66 7.74 22.65
C SER A 189 13.22 7.78 24.09
N PRO A 190 13.96 8.82 24.52
CA PRO A 190 14.50 8.93 25.88
C PRO A 190 13.44 9.00 27.01
N SER A 191 12.15 8.91 26.67
CA SER A 191 11.02 9.03 27.60
C SER A 191 10.56 7.71 28.24
N ASP A 192 11.16 6.57 27.88
CA ASP A 192 10.77 5.24 28.39
C ASP A 192 11.62 4.75 29.58
N PHE A 193 12.23 5.66 30.34
CA PHE A 193 12.87 5.38 31.64
C PHE A 193 12.41 6.35 32.73
#